data_AF-A0A2T7U1L6-F1
#
_entry.id   AF-A0A2T7U1L6-F1
#
_cell.length_a   1.000
_cell.length_b   1.000
_cell.length_c   1.000
_cell.angle_alpha   90.00
_cell.angle_beta   90.00
_cell.angle_gamma   90.00
#
_symmetry.space_group_name_H-M   'P 1'
#
loop_
_entity.id
_entity.type
_entity.pdbx_description
1 polymer ?
#
loop_
_entity_poly.entity_id
_entity_poly.type
_entity_poly.pdbx_seq_one_letter_code
_entity_poly.pdbx_strand_id
1 'polypeptide(L)'
;MPDDFWSRRIDISCPHCRQTFKVRLRKLQFGAGLVCRRCRYEFDAAPNSDLREVQVALAQVRKLEAQWRAGALREESFQSEVFSNDSTDSLIAT
;
A
#
# COMPACT_ATOMS: atom_id res chain seq x y z
N MET A 1 -9.09 -13.65 -2.11
CA MET A 1 -7.97 -12.74 -2.44
C MET A 1 -7.99 -11.66 -1.37
N PRO A 2 -7.02 -11.62 -0.44
CA PRO A 2 -6.92 -10.48 0.47
C PRO A 2 -6.75 -9.21 -0.37
N ASP A 3 -7.31 -8.09 0.08
CA ASP A 3 -7.20 -6.79 -0.58
C ASP A 3 -5.75 -6.51 -1.00
N ASP A 4 -5.47 -6.59 -2.31
CA ASP A 4 -4.15 -6.28 -2.85
C ASP A 4 -3.78 -4.86 -2.45
N PHE A 5 -2.76 -4.69 -1.62
CA PHE A 5 -2.28 -3.40 -1.12
C PHE A 5 -2.20 -2.34 -2.24
N TRP A 6 -1.74 -2.75 -3.43
CA TRP A 6 -1.56 -1.90 -4.60
C TRP A 6 -2.85 -1.38 -5.25
N SER A 7 -4.01 -1.93 -4.89
CA SER A 7 -5.33 -1.46 -5.33
C SER A 7 -5.83 -0.22 -4.56
N ARG A 8 -5.24 0.05 -3.39
CA ARG A 8 -5.57 1.20 -2.53
C ARG A 8 -5.29 2.52 -3.23
N ARG A 9 -5.89 3.60 -2.72
CA ARG A 9 -5.76 4.96 -3.26
C ARG A 9 -5.30 5.92 -2.18
N ILE A 10 -4.53 6.93 -2.59
CA ILE A 10 -4.19 8.09 -1.76
C ILE A 10 -4.58 9.37 -2.46
N ASP A 11 -4.73 10.43 -1.67
CA ASP A 11 -4.98 11.77 -2.17
C ASP A 11 -3.65 12.44 -2.53
N ILE A 12 -3.62 13.10 -3.68
CA ILE A 12 -2.52 13.95 -4.13
C ILE A 12 -3.08 15.26 -4.66
N SER A 13 -2.38 16.36 -4.40
CA SER A 13 -2.75 17.67 -4.92
C SER A 13 -2.03 17.95 -6.24
N CYS A 14 -2.74 18.55 -7.19
CA CYS A 14 -2.12 19.05 -8.41
C CYS A 14 -1.20 20.23 -8.09
N PRO A 15 0.08 20.23 -8.52
CA PRO A 15 1.00 21.34 -8.25
C PRO A 15 0.57 22.65 -8.94
N HIS A 16 -0.19 22.56 -10.03
CA HIS A 16 -0.62 23.73 -10.80
C HIS A 16 -1.92 24.37 -10.28
N CYS A 17 -3.00 23.59 -10.16
CA CYS A 17 -4.31 24.13 -9.75
C CYS A 17 -4.70 23.84 -8.30
N ARG A 18 -3.82 23.16 -7.54
CA ARG A 18 -4.04 22.76 -6.13
C ARG A 18 -5.27 21.89 -5.86
N GLN A 19 -5.94 21.41 -6.92
CA GLN A 19 -7.03 20.46 -6.78
C GLN A 19 -6.50 19.11 -6.30
N THR A 20 -7.09 18.59 -5.22
CA THR A 20 -6.80 17.25 -4.71
C THR A 20 -7.59 16.18 -5.45
N PHE A 21 -6.97 15.04 -5.73
CA PHE A 21 -7.58 13.90 -6.40
C PHE A 21 -6.97 12.56 -5.96
N LYS A 22 -7.72 11.47 -6.14
CA LYS A 22 -7.30 10.12 -5.74
C LYS A 22 -6.49 9.41 -6.81
N VAL A 23 -5.34 8.85 -6.43
CA VAL A 23 -4.46 8.05 -7.30
C VAL A 23 -4.25 6.66 -6.70
N ARG A 24 -4.21 5.63 -7.55
CA ARG A 24 -3.92 4.25 -7.13
C ARG A 24 -2.45 4.11 -6.74
N LEU A 25 -2.16 3.44 -5.63
CA LEU A 25 -0.80 3.22 -5.13
C LEU A 25 0.11 2.60 -6.21
N ARG A 26 -0.40 1.62 -6.97
CA ARG A 26 0.34 1.00 -8.07
C ARG A 26 0.90 2.02 -9.07
N LYS A 27 0.19 3.11 -9.37
CA LYS A 27 0.67 4.13 -10.32
C LYS A 27 1.86 4.92 -9.77
N LEU A 28 1.85 5.17 -8.45
CA LEU A 28 2.91 5.93 -7.79
C LEU A 28 4.19 5.11 -7.63
N GLN A 29 4.08 3.79 -7.46
CA GLN A 29 5.23 2.91 -7.30
C GLN A 29 6.16 2.89 -8.53
N PHE A 30 5.59 2.91 -9.74
CA PHE A 30 6.33 2.76 -10.99
C PHE A 30 6.67 4.09 -11.67
N GLY A 31 6.52 5.23 -10.97
CA GLY A 31 6.81 6.53 -11.54
C GLY A 31 5.89 6.91 -12.71
N ALA A 32 4.60 6.56 -12.64
CA ALA A 32 3.69 6.83 -13.75
C ALA A 32 3.41 8.33 -13.92
N GLY A 33 3.21 8.75 -15.17
CA GLY A 33 2.66 10.07 -15.51
C GLY A 33 1.26 10.25 -14.93
N LEU A 34 1.04 11.37 -14.25
CA LEU A 34 -0.23 11.79 -13.70
C LEU A 34 -0.76 12.98 -14.49
N VAL A 35 -2.06 12.97 -14.75
CA VAL A 35 -2.75 14.07 -15.41
C VAL A 35 -3.83 14.61 -14.50
N CYS A 36 -3.75 15.89 -14.16
CA CYS A 36 -4.81 16.55 -13.43
C CYS A 36 -6.06 16.67 -14.31
N ARG A 37 -7.17 16.06 -13.90
CA ARG A 37 -8.43 16.13 -14.68
C ARG A 37 -9.05 17.53 -14.74
N ARG A 38 -8.65 18.44 -13.84
CA ARG A 38 -9.20 19.80 -13.78
C ARG A 38 -8.47 20.76 -14.72
N CYS A 39 -7.15 20.87 -14.58
CA CYS A 39 -6.35 21.82 -15.37
C CYS A 39 -5.52 21.16 -16.48
N ARG A 40 -5.64 19.84 -16.67
CA ARG A 40 -4.90 19.04 -17.67
C ARG A 40 -3.37 19.09 -17.53
N TYR A 41 -2.86 19.61 -16.42
CA TYR A 41 -1.42 19.61 -16.13
C TYR A 41 -0.92 18.18 -15.94
N GLU A 42 0.13 17.84 -16.68
CA GLU A 42 0.79 16.53 -16.66
C GLU A 42 2.07 16.61 -15.83
N PHE A 43 2.32 15.61 -15.00
CA PHE A 43 3.50 15.55 -14.14
C PHE A 43 3.82 14.13 -13.71
N ASP A 44 5.10 13.85 -13.47
CA ASP A 44 5.56 12.52 -13.13
C ASP A 44 5.53 12.26 -11.63
N ALA A 45 5.01 11.07 -11.26
CA ALA A 45 5.07 10.55 -9.90
C ALA A 45 6.40 9.83 -9.61
N ALA A 46 7.50 10.33 -10.16
CA ALA A 46 8.81 9.71 -10.02
C ALA A 46 9.44 9.98 -8.64
N PRO A 47 10.25 9.05 -8.09
CA PRO A 47 10.91 9.23 -6.80
C PRO A 47 11.89 10.41 -6.74
N ASN A 48 12.41 10.82 -7.89
CA ASN A 48 13.29 11.98 -8.08
C ASN A 48 12.52 13.25 -8.53
N SER A 49 11.19 13.28 -8.42
CA SER A 49 10.40 14.47 -8.75
C SER A 49 10.67 15.61 -7.77
N ASP A 50 10.89 16.83 -8.27
CA ASP A 50 11.06 18.04 -7.45
C ASP A 50 9.72 18.57 -6.91
N LEU A 51 8.60 17.95 -7.31
CA LEU A 51 7.26 18.36 -6.89
C LEU A 51 6.98 17.89 -5.47
N ARG A 52 6.76 18.85 -4.56
CA ARG A 52 6.49 18.58 -3.14
C ARG A 52 5.29 17.67 -2.93
N GLU A 53 4.23 17.87 -3.72
CA GLU A 53 3.01 17.07 -3.67
C GLU A 53 3.27 15.60 -4.00
N VAL A 54 4.18 15.34 -4.95
CA VAL A 54 4.62 13.99 -5.32
C VAL A 54 5.45 13.37 -4.20
N GLN A 55 6.40 14.12 -3.63
CA GLN A 55 7.23 13.62 -2.52
C GLN A 55 6.41 13.25 -1.29
N VAL A 56 5.42 14.08 -0.93
CA VAL A 56 4.48 13.79 0.17
C VAL A 56 3.67 12.53 -0.13
N ALA A 57 3.13 12.41 -1.34
CA ALA A 57 2.36 11.23 -1.75
C ALA A 57 3.22 9.94 -1.68
N LEU A 58 4.46 9.98 -2.17
CA LEU A 58 5.38 8.85 -2.14
C LEU A 58 5.78 8.46 -0.70
N ALA A 59 6.02 9.43 0.18
CA ALA A 59 6.26 9.16 1.59
C ALA A 59 5.06 8.48 2.26
N GLN A 60 3.84 8.89 1.91
CA GLN A 60 2.61 8.24 2.37
C GLN A 60 2.50 6.79 1.88
N VAL A 61 2.84 6.52 0.61
CA VAL A 61 2.88 5.14 0.07
C VAL A 61 3.83 4.27 0.87
N ARG A 62 5.06 4.74 1.12
CA ARG A 62 6.08 4.00 1.88
C ARG A 62 5.61 3.69 3.30
N LYS A 63 4.95 4.65 3.96
CA LYS A 63 4.37 4.45 5.30
C LYS A 63 3.29 3.38 5.29
N LEU A 64 2.37 3.44 4.32
CA LEU A 64 1.29 2.45 4.18
C LEU A 64 1.84 1.05 3.90
N GLU A 65 2.89 0.96 3.08
CA GLU A 65 3.53 -0.32 2.74
C GLU A 65 4.21 -0.94 3.96
N ALA A 66 4.94 -0.14 4.74
CA ALA A 66 5.55 -0.61 5.99
C ALA A 66 4.50 -1.13 6.98
N GLN A 67 3.39 -0.41 7.13
CA GLN A 67 2.27 -0.84 8.00
C GLN A 67 1.63 -2.13 7.51
N TRP A 68 1.39 -2.26 6.21
CA TRP A 68 0.81 -3.47 5.62
C TRP A 68 1.72 -4.69 5.82
N ARG A 69 3.03 -4.55 5.57
CA ARG A 69 4.00 -5.63 5.81
C ARG A 69 4.08 -6.02 7.29
N ALA A 70 4.06 -5.04 8.20
CA ALA A 70 4.07 -5.31 9.63
C ALA A 70 2.80 -6.04 10.11
N GLY A 71 1.64 -5.72 9.52
CA GLY A 71 0.38 -6.42 9.77
C GLY A 71 0.37 -7.85 9.24
N ALA A 72 0.87 -8.06 8.02
CA ALA A 72 0.96 -9.38 7.39
C ALA A 72 1.85 -10.34 8.20
N LEU A 73 3.01 -9.87 8.67
CA LEU A 73 3.91 -10.68 9.53
C LEU A 73 3.25 -11.09 10.86
N ARG A 74 2.31 -10.28 11.37
CA ARG A 74 1.55 -10.57 12.60
C ARG A 74 0.52 -11.67 12.38
N GLU A 75 -0.15 -11.68 11.22
CA GLU A 75 -1.09 -12.75 10.84
C GLU A 75 -0.36 -14.07 10.55
N GLU A 76 0.81 -14.02 9.90
CA GLU A 76 1.65 -15.22 9.70
C GLU A 76 2.12 -15.82 11.03
N SER A 77 2.56 -14.97 11.97
CA SER A 77 2.97 -15.41 13.32
C SER A 77 1.82 -16.09 14.08
N PHE A 78 0.61 -15.54 13.97
CA PHE A 78 -0.59 -16.11 14.58
C PHE A 78 -1.02 -17.45 13.94
N GLN A 79 -0.80 -17.64 12.64
CA GLN A 79 -1.07 -18.92 11.98
C GLN A 79 -0.05 -20.01 12.37
N SER A 80 1.24 -19.67 12.53
CA SER A 80 2.26 -20.65 12.95
C SER A 80 2.05 -21.22 14.36
N GLU A 81 1.41 -20.48 15.28
CA GLU A 81 1.08 -20.98 16.62
C GLU A 81 -0.13 -21.94 16.64
N VAL A 82 -1.04 -21.83 15.66
CA VAL A 82 -2.27 -22.65 15.60
C VAL A 82 -2.05 -24.02 14.96
N PHE A 83 -1.04 -24.18 14.10
CA PHE A 83 -0.76 -25.47 13.43
C PHE A 83 0.16 -26.43 14.21
N SER A 84 0.65 -26.07 15.40
CA SER A 84 1.58 -26.92 16.18
C SER A 84 0.91 -27.82 17.23
N ASN A 85 -0.43 -27.86 17.31
CA ASN A 85 -1.16 -28.64 18.33
C ASN A 85 -2.00 -29.79 17.77
N ASP A 86 -1.55 -30.49 16.71
CA ASP A 86 -2.14 -31.76 16.29
C ASP A 86 -1.11 -32.89 16.43
N SER A 87 -0.74 -33.19 17.67
CA SER A 87 0.01 -34.39 18.03
C SER A 87 -0.16 -34.70 19.51
N THR A 88 -1.27 -35.34 19.85
CA THR A 88 -1.25 -36.46 20.82
C THR A 88 -2.44 -37.38 20.54
N ASP A 89 -2.11 -38.48 19.87
CA ASP A 89 -2.74 -39.78 20.06
C ASP A 89 -2.92 -40.08 21.56
N SER A 90 -4.11 -40.48 21.99
CA SER A 90 -4.30 -41.22 23.23
C SER A 90 -5.60 -42.02 23.17
N LEU A 91 -5.46 -43.22 22.60
CA LEU A 91 -6.00 -44.49 23.08
C LEU A 91 -6.92 -44.40 24.32
N ILE A 92 -8.21 -44.60 24.13
CA ILE A 92 -9.09 -45.07 25.20
C ILE A 92 -9.12 -46.60 25.10
N ALA A 93 -8.33 -47.25 25.96
CA ALA A 93 -8.39 -48.67 26.19
C ALA A 93 -9.09 -48.94 27.54
N THR A 94 -10.13 -49.76 27.45
CA THR A 94 -10.81 -50.55 28.51
C THR A 94 -11.86 -49.85 29.35
#